data_AF-A0A2V9AP04-F1
#
_entry.id   AF-A0A2V9AP04-F1
#
_cell.length_a   1.000
_cell.length_b   1.000
_cell.length_c   1.000
_cell.angle_alpha   90.00
_cell.angle_beta   90.00
_cell.angle_gamma   90.00
#
_symmetry.space_group_name_H-M   'P 1'
#
loop_
_entity.id
_entity.type
_entity.pdbx_description
1 polymer ?
#
loop_
_entity_poly.entity_id
_entity_poly.type
_entity_poly.pdbx_seq_one_letter_code
_entity_poly.pdbx_strand_id
1 'polypeptide(L)'
;MSEYQFYDFRALDRPLTRNEMAALRSISTRAAITATSFTNHYEWGDLKANPSKLLEKYFDASVYVANWGTHEFCIRLPQGSVDYKLLHAMAPGKSLRVRKTATFVIVEFGFESEWDGEDDGTGWMASLMPLRSDLLRGDLRCLYLGWLRCAQDRGLDEDKLEP
;
A
#
# COMPACT_ATOMS: atom_id res chain seq x y z
N MET A 1 -17.84 17.90 4.32
CA MET A 1 -17.45 17.35 3.01
C MET A 1 -18.14 16.01 2.85
N SER A 2 -18.58 15.64 1.64
CA SER A 2 -19.05 14.28 1.35
C SER A 2 -17.88 13.30 1.52
N GLU A 3 -18.13 12.04 1.88
CA GLU A 3 -17.07 11.02 1.95
C GLU A 3 -16.36 10.90 0.59
N TYR A 4 -15.04 10.74 0.61
CA TYR A 4 -14.27 10.40 -0.60
C TYR A 4 -13.21 9.38 -0.24
N GLN A 5 -13.13 8.32 -1.03
CA GLN A 5 -12.13 7.27 -0.91
C GLN A 5 -11.62 6.89 -2.29
N PHE A 6 -10.31 6.89 -2.48
CA PHE A 6 -9.63 6.47 -3.69
C PHE A 6 -8.84 5.18 -3.44
N TYR A 7 -8.94 4.26 -4.39
CA TYR A 7 -8.21 2.99 -4.39
C TYR A 7 -7.51 2.83 -5.75
N ASP A 8 -6.20 2.57 -5.75
CA ASP A 8 -5.45 2.14 -6.93
C ASP A 8 -4.63 0.89 -6.59
N PHE A 9 -4.80 -0.18 -7.35
CA PHE A 9 -4.06 -1.43 -7.21
C PHE A 9 -3.33 -1.76 -8.51
N ARG A 10 -2.12 -2.32 -8.41
CA ARG A 10 -1.29 -2.69 -9.57
C ARG A 10 -0.79 -4.11 -9.51
N ALA A 11 -0.92 -4.83 -10.62
CA ALA A 11 -0.31 -6.14 -10.84
C ALA A 11 0.88 -5.98 -11.78
N LEU A 12 2.06 -6.42 -11.34
CA LEU A 12 3.36 -6.20 -11.97
C LEU A 12 4.04 -7.53 -12.30
N ASP A 13 4.01 -8.49 -11.37
CA ASP A 13 4.69 -9.77 -11.55
C ASP A 13 4.07 -10.59 -12.67
N ARG A 14 2.74 -10.47 -12.82
CA ARG A 14 1.98 -11.07 -13.91
C ARG A 14 0.71 -10.27 -14.18
N PRO A 15 0.19 -10.30 -15.42
CA PRO A 15 -1.14 -9.79 -15.68
C PRO A 15 -2.21 -10.63 -14.98
N LEU A 16 -3.31 -9.96 -14.62
CA LEU A 16 -4.55 -10.57 -14.20
C LEU A 16 -5.15 -11.38 -15.33
N THR A 17 -5.61 -12.59 -15.00
CA THR A 17 -6.36 -13.42 -15.93
C THR A 17 -7.78 -12.87 -16.14
N ARG A 18 -8.45 -13.32 -17.20
CA ARG A 18 -9.85 -12.95 -17.45
C ARG A 18 -10.78 -13.31 -16.29
N ASN A 19 -10.55 -14.46 -15.66
CA ASN A 19 -11.36 -14.90 -14.51
C ASN A 19 -11.12 -14.02 -13.28
N GLU A 20 -9.88 -13.58 -13.05
CA GLU A 20 -9.55 -12.67 -11.94
C GLU A 20 -10.15 -11.28 -12.16
N MET A 21 -10.07 -10.75 -13.39
CA MET A 21 -10.74 -9.49 -13.75
C MET A 21 -12.26 -9.58 -13.60
N ALA A 22 -12.87 -10.71 -13.98
CA ALA A 22 -14.30 -10.95 -13.77
C ALA A 22 -14.67 -11.00 -12.27
N ALA A 23 -13.83 -11.65 -11.45
CA ALA A 23 -14.00 -11.68 -9.99
C ALA A 23 -13.92 -10.27 -9.39
N LEU A 24 -12.94 -9.46 -9.81
CA LEU A 24 -12.82 -8.06 -9.38
C LEU A 24 -14.00 -7.21 -9.84
N ARG A 25 -14.51 -7.43 -11.06
CA ARG A 25 -15.70 -6.74 -11.58
C ARG A 25 -16.96 -7.04 -10.77
N SER A 26 -17.04 -8.23 -10.17
CA SER A 26 -18.14 -8.60 -9.26
C SER A 26 -18.08 -7.87 -7.92
N ILE A 27 -16.88 -7.44 -7.49
CA ILE A 27 -16.65 -6.67 -6.26
C ILE A 27 -16.94 -5.19 -6.47
N SER A 28 -16.46 -4.62 -7.59
CA SER A 28 -16.72 -3.24 -7.95
C SER A 28 -17.13 -3.12 -9.41
N THR A 29 -18.40 -2.80 -9.62
CA THR A 29 -18.98 -2.60 -10.95
C THR A 29 -18.44 -1.33 -11.62
N ARG A 30 -18.07 -0.31 -10.83
CA ARG A 30 -17.61 1.01 -11.32
C ARG A 30 -16.09 1.11 -11.51
N ALA A 31 -15.31 0.20 -10.95
CA ALA A 31 -13.85 0.26 -11.04
C ALA A 31 -13.34 0.22 -12.49
N ALA A 32 -12.31 1.00 -12.81
CA ALA A 32 -11.52 0.77 -14.00
C ALA A 32 -10.65 -0.47 -13.76
N ILE A 33 -10.84 -1.54 -14.54
CA ILE A 33 -10.11 -2.80 -14.37
C ILE A 33 -9.42 -3.14 -15.68
N THR A 34 -8.11 -3.37 -15.61
CA THR A 34 -7.27 -3.81 -16.74
C THR A 34 -6.54 -5.09 -16.35
N ALA A 35 -5.74 -5.64 -17.28
CA ALA A 35 -4.87 -6.76 -16.96
C ALA A 35 -3.80 -6.42 -15.90
N THR A 36 -3.55 -5.15 -15.60
CA THR A 36 -2.47 -4.72 -14.70
C THR A 36 -2.93 -3.78 -13.60
N SER A 37 -4.23 -3.45 -13.53
CA SER A 37 -4.73 -2.49 -12.54
C SER A 37 -6.19 -2.69 -12.16
N PHE A 38 -6.52 -2.20 -10.97
CA PHE A 38 -7.87 -1.93 -10.51
C PHE A 38 -7.85 -0.55 -9.87
N THR A 39 -8.69 0.37 -10.34
CA THR A 39 -8.76 1.73 -9.79
C THR A 39 -10.21 2.12 -9.60
N ASN A 40 -10.55 2.71 -8.46
CA ASN A 40 -11.89 3.21 -8.20
C ASN A 40 -11.87 4.32 -7.16
N HIS A 41 -12.86 5.21 -7.23
CA HIS A 41 -13.19 6.10 -6.12
C HIS A 41 -14.62 5.87 -5.65
N TYR A 42 -14.90 6.23 -4.40
CA TYR A 42 -16.21 6.15 -3.78
C TYR A 42 -16.52 7.49 -3.12
N GLU A 43 -17.70 8.04 -3.45
CA GLU A 43 -18.24 9.24 -2.80
C GLU A 43 -19.30 8.90 -1.73
N TRP A 44 -19.75 7.64 -1.73
CA TRP A 44 -20.74 7.09 -0.80
C TRP A 44 -20.48 5.59 -0.66
N GLY A 45 -20.32 5.12 0.58
CA GLY A 45 -19.99 3.72 0.86
C GLY A 45 -18.51 3.40 0.65
N ASP A 46 -18.22 2.11 0.44
CA ASP A 46 -16.84 1.61 0.46
C ASP A 46 -16.68 0.39 -0.46
N LEU A 47 -15.43 0.05 -0.76
CA LEU A 47 -15.01 -1.17 -1.43
C LEU A 47 -15.62 -2.38 -0.72
N LYS A 48 -16.37 -3.21 -1.46
CA LYS A 48 -17.04 -4.40 -0.93
C LYS A 48 -16.11 -5.62 -0.83
N ALA A 49 -14.85 -5.36 -0.48
CA ALA A 49 -13.81 -6.37 -0.29
C ALA A 49 -12.75 -5.82 0.67
N ASN A 50 -11.96 -6.73 1.25
CA ASN A 50 -10.83 -6.35 2.07
C ASN A 50 -9.61 -6.02 1.18
N PRO A 51 -9.07 -4.78 1.21
CA PRO A 51 -7.93 -4.36 0.38
C PRO A 51 -6.70 -5.26 0.53
N SER A 52 -6.36 -5.65 1.77
CA SER A 52 -5.22 -6.51 2.09
C SER A 52 -5.36 -7.90 1.46
N LYS A 53 -6.57 -8.47 1.44
CA LYS A 53 -6.84 -9.74 0.74
C LYS A 53 -6.76 -9.61 -0.78
N LEU A 54 -7.17 -8.47 -1.35
CA LEU A 54 -7.02 -8.21 -2.78
C LEU A 54 -5.54 -8.08 -3.16
N LEU A 55 -4.77 -7.35 -2.35
CA LEU A 55 -3.32 -7.22 -2.52
C LEU A 55 -2.66 -8.59 -2.53
N GLU A 56 -2.87 -9.41 -1.50
CA GLU A 56 -2.27 -10.74 -1.41
C GLU A 56 -2.63 -11.67 -2.58
N LYS A 57 -3.86 -11.57 -3.08
CA LYS A 57 -4.37 -12.50 -4.09
C LYS A 57 -4.06 -12.09 -5.52
N TYR A 58 -4.08 -10.79 -5.82
CA TYR A 58 -4.11 -10.31 -7.21
C TYR A 58 -3.06 -9.26 -7.53
N PHE A 59 -2.54 -8.51 -6.55
CA PHE A 59 -1.78 -7.28 -6.81
C PHE A 59 -0.42 -7.26 -6.13
N ASP A 60 0.43 -6.37 -6.60
CA ASP A 60 1.79 -6.13 -6.13
C ASP A 60 1.92 -4.85 -5.32
N ALA A 61 1.02 -3.90 -5.54
CA ALA A 61 0.97 -2.65 -4.80
C ALA A 61 -0.46 -2.14 -4.70
N SER A 62 -0.74 -1.38 -3.64
CA SER A 62 -2.00 -0.65 -3.46
C SER A 62 -1.77 0.72 -2.86
N VAL A 63 -2.51 1.72 -3.34
CA VAL A 63 -2.69 3.04 -2.75
C VAL A 63 -4.13 3.16 -2.30
N TYR A 64 -4.33 3.66 -1.10
CA TYR A 64 -5.61 4.06 -0.55
C TYR A 64 -5.51 5.47 0.01
N VAL A 65 -6.48 6.32 -0.31
CA VAL A 65 -6.51 7.71 0.09
C VAL A 65 -7.94 8.06 0.45
N ALA A 66 -8.17 8.62 1.63
CA ALA A 66 -9.49 9.03 2.07
C ALA A 66 -9.50 10.47 2.59
N ASN A 67 -10.58 11.20 2.31
CA ASN A 67 -10.65 12.62 2.64
C ASN A 67 -10.85 12.95 4.13
N TRP A 68 -10.93 11.93 4.97
CA TRP A 68 -10.78 12.06 6.43
C TRP A 68 -9.34 11.87 6.91
N GLY A 69 -8.38 11.81 5.98
CA GLY A 69 -6.96 11.88 6.27
C GLY A 69 -6.19 10.58 6.21
N THR A 70 -6.87 9.43 6.04
CA THR A 70 -6.19 8.13 5.98
C THR A 70 -5.54 7.92 4.62
N HIS A 71 -4.22 7.78 4.61
CA HIS A 71 -3.43 7.43 3.45
C HIS A 71 -2.67 6.12 3.71
N GLU A 72 -2.78 5.16 2.81
CA GLU A 72 -2.04 3.90 2.89
C GLU A 72 -1.38 3.57 1.55
N PHE A 73 -0.14 3.11 1.62
CA PHE A 73 0.59 2.54 0.50
C PHE A 73 1.19 1.20 0.90
N CYS A 74 0.84 0.14 0.17
CA CYS A 74 1.31 -1.21 0.44
C CYS A 74 2.08 -1.75 -0.74
N ILE A 75 3.19 -2.43 -0.47
CA ILE A 75 4.05 -3.11 -1.44
C ILE A 75 4.13 -4.59 -1.07
N ARG A 76 3.84 -5.47 -2.03
CA ARG A 76 4.05 -6.91 -1.94
C ARG A 76 5.36 -7.29 -2.64
N LEU A 77 6.20 -8.02 -1.92
CA LEU A 77 7.52 -8.47 -2.34
C LEU A 77 7.57 -10.01 -2.25
N PRO A 78 8.19 -10.71 -3.22
CA PRO A 78 8.46 -12.14 -3.10
C PRO A 78 9.33 -12.42 -1.86
N GLN A 79 8.93 -13.37 -1.01
CA GLN A 79 9.62 -13.63 0.25
C GLN A 79 11.09 -14.01 0.07
N GLY A 80 11.44 -14.71 -1.02
CA GLY A 80 12.82 -15.11 -1.32
C GLY A 80 13.71 -14.00 -1.87
N SER A 81 13.16 -12.81 -2.11
CA SER A 81 13.86 -11.69 -2.75
C SER A 81 14.25 -10.58 -1.78
N VAL A 82 13.86 -10.67 -0.51
CA VAL A 82 14.14 -9.64 0.50
C VAL A 82 14.47 -10.26 1.86
N ASP A 83 15.29 -9.56 2.65
CA ASP A 83 15.56 -9.95 4.03
C ASP A 83 14.43 -9.47 4.95
N TYR A 84 13.46 -10.35 5.20
CA TYR A 84 12.34 -10.05 6.09
C TYR A 84 12.78 -9.59 7.49
N LYS A 85 13.86 -10.15 8.06
CA LYS A 85 14.29 -9.77 9.41
C LYS A 85 14.77 -8.33 9.43
N LEU A 86 15.53 -7.93 8.42
CA LEU A 86 15.98 -6.56 8.24
C LEU A 86 14.80 -5.60 8.04
N LEU A 87 13.89 -5.89 7.11
CA LEU A 87 12.74 -5.00 6.86
C LEU A 87 11.85 -4.86 8.10
N HIS A 88 11.64 -5.95 8.84
CA HIS A 88 10.84 -5.95 10.07
C HIS A 88 11.50 -5.14 11.19
N ALA A 89 12.83 -5.22 11.35
CA ALA A 89 13.56 -4.41 12.32
C ALA A 89 13.45 -2.90 12.02
N MET A 90 13.38 -2.53 10.74
CA MET A 90 13.18 -1.14 10.29
C MET A 90 11.73 -0.65 10.39
N ALA A 91 10.78 -1.47 10.83
CA ALA A 91 9.35 -1.14 10.90
C ALA A 91 8.81 -1.13 12.34
N PRO A 92 9.18 -0.13 13.16
CA PRO A 92 8.85 -0.11 14.60
C PRO A 92 7.39 -0.01 14.99
N GLY A 93 6.58 0.60 14.13
CA GLY A 93 5.43 1.39 14.56
C GLY A 93 4.26 1.32 13.60
N LYS A 94 3.25 2.16 13.82
CA LYS A 94 2.00 2.07 13.06
C LYS A 94 2.14 2.60 11.64
N SER A 95 2.95 3.63 11.43
CA SER A 95 3.13 4.34 10.15
C SER A 95 3.99 3.56 9.15
N LEU A 96 4.78 2.59 9.63
CA LEU A 96 5.50 1.63 8.82
C LEU A 96 5.40 0.25 9.47
N ARG A 97 4.70 -0.67 8.81
CA ARG A 97 4.58 -2.07 9.23
C ARG A 97 5.16 -2.99 8.18
N VAL A 98 5.74 -4.09 8.63
CA VAL A 98 6.19 -5.18 7.75
C VAL A 98 5.66 -6.50 8.27
N ARG A 99 4.90 -7.19 7.43
CA ARG A 99 4.34 -8.51 7.72
C ARG A 99 4.77 -9.52 6.67
N LYS A 100 4.62 -10.79 7.02
CA LYS A 100 5.02 -11.93 6.19
C LYS A 100 3.87 -12.90 6.03
N THR A 101 3.73 -13.44 4.82
CA THR A 101 2.87 -14.58 4.49
C THR A 101 3.74 -15.80 4.15
N ALA A 102 3.13 -16.90 3.71
CA ALA A 102 3.87 -18.08 3.27
C ALA A 102 4.73 -17.85 2.01
N THR A 103 4.39 -16.84 1.20
CA THR A 103 5.01 -16.60 -0.11
C THR A 103 5.52 -15.18 -0.28
N PHE A 104 5.04 -14.23 0.51
CA PHE A 104 5.29 -12.80 0.33
C PHE A 104 5.71 -12.10 1.62
N VAL A 105 6.42 -11.00 1.46
CA VAL A 105 6.61 -9.96 2.47
C VAL A 105 5.82 -8.74 2.02
N ILE A 106 5.08 -8.13 2.93
CA ILE A 106 4.26 -6.94 2.64
C ILE A 106 4.74 -5.81 3.54
N VAL A 107 5.14 -4.72 2.89
CA VAL A 107 5.53 -3.44 3.52
C VAL A 107 4.34 -2.50 3.40
N GLU A 108 3.91 -1.95 4.53
CA GLU A 108 2.73 -1.08 4.63
C GLU A 108 3.16 0.26 5.21
N PHE A 109 3.02 1.31 4.42
CA PHE A 109 3.13 2.69 4.85
C PHE A 109 1.73 3.21 5.17
N GLY A 110 1.53 3.73 6.36
CA GLY A 110 0.28 4.36 6.80
C GLY A 110 0.56 5.77 7.28
N PHE A 111 -0.30 6.70 6.92
CA PHE A 111 -0.17 8.09 7.29
C PHE A 111 -1.55 8.69 7.52
N GLU A 112 -1.64 9.55 8.54
CA GLU A 112 -2.82 10.34 8.84
C GLU A 112 -2.45 11.82 8.73
N SER A 113 -3.23 12.59 7.96
CA SER A 113 -3.12 14.04 7.87
C SER A 113 -4.46 14.73 7.75
N GLU A 114 -4.49 16.02 8.05
CA GLU A 114 -5.62 16.84 7.64
C GLU A 114 -5.68 16.94 6.11
N TRP A 115 -6.88 16.80 5.56
CA TRP A 115 -7.12 16.89 4.12
C TRP A 115 -7.34 18.35 3.71
N ASP A 116 -6.53 18.85 2.78
CA ASP A 116 -6.61 20.22 2.28
C ASP A 116 -7.56 20.40 1.08
N GLY A 117 -8.01 19.30 0.47
CA GLY A 117 -8.92 19.34 -0.68
C GLY A 117 -8.22 19.27 -2.04
N GLU A 118 -6.89 19.32 -2.10
CA GLU A 118 -6.16 19.51 -3.35
C GLU A 118 -5.72 18.20 -4.00
N ASP A 119 -5.33 17.21 -3.20
CA ASP A 119 -4.76 15.94 -3.68
C ASP A 119 -5.67 14.75 -3.37
N ASP A 120 -6.29 14.18 -4.40
CA ASP A 120 -7.23 13.06 -4.29
C ASP A 120 -6.56 11.67 -4.37
N GLY A 121 -5.23 11.63 -4.38
CA GLY A 121 -4.43 10.41 -4.53
C GLY A 121 -4.18 9.99 -5.97
N THR A 122 -4.79 10.66 -6.95
CA THR A 122 -4.59 10.34 -8.36
C THR A 122 -3.13 10.53 -8.75
N GLY A 123 -2.53 9.51 -9.36
CA GLY A 123 -1.13 9.54 -9.82
C GLY A 123 -0.11 9.12 -8.77
N TRP A 124 -0.47 9.02 -7.48
CA TRP A 124 0.44 8.57 -6.41
C TRP A 124 1.07 7.22 -6.71
N MET A 125 0.27 6.29 -7.25
CA MET A 125 0.75 4.97 -7.61
C MET A 125 1.93 5.03 -8.58
N ALA A 126 1.91 5.91 -9.59
CA ALA A 126 3.01 6.05 -10.54
C ALA A 126 4.28 6.59 -9.88
N SER A 127 4.14 7.54 -8.95
CA SER A 127 5.25 8.15 -8.20
C SER A 127 5.86 7.20 -7.17
N LEU A 128 5.04 6.35 -6.53
CA LEU A 128 5.45 5.44 -5.46
C LEU A 128 5.94 4.08 -6.00
N MET A 129 5.52 3.68 -7.20
CA MET A 129 5.89 2.40 -7.81
C MET A 129 7.40 2.09 -7.81
N PRO A 130 8.30 3.06 -8.10
CA PRO A 130 9.74 2.80 -8.12
C PRO A 130 10.28 2.21 -6.81
N LEU A 131 9.66 2.53 -5.67
CA LEU A 131 10.07 2.05 -4.35
C LEU A 131 10.05 0.52 -4.24
N ARG A 132 9.17 -0.17 -4.97
CA ARG A 132 9.18 -1.63 -5.01
C ARG A 132 10.47 -2.15 -5.62
N SER A 133 10.93 -1.53 -6.72
CA SER A 133 12.17 -1.94 -7.38
C SER A 133 13.41 -1.62 -6.54
N ASP A 134 13.36 -0.53 -5.78
CA ASP A 134 14.41 -0.12 -4.85
C ASP A 134 14.54 -1.15 -3.71
N LEU A 135 13.42 -1.54 -3.09
CA LEU A 135 13.41 -2.57 -2.05
C LEU A 135 13.93 -3.92 -2.55
N LEU A 136 13.57 -4.33 -3.77
CA LEU A 136 14.07 -5.57 -4.38
C LEU A 136 15.58 -5.52 -4.69
N ARG A 137 16.16 -4.32 -4.80
CA ARG A 137 17.60 -4.10 -4.97
C ARG A 137 18.33 -3.88 -3.64
N GLY A 138 17.61 -3.92 -2.51
CA GLY A 138 18.18 -3.67 -1.18
C GLY A 138 18.36 -2.18 -0.85
N ASP A 139 17.72 -1.27 -1.59
CA ASP A 139 17.65 0.14 -1.21
C ASP A 139 16.52 0.33 -0.20
N LEU A 140 16.92 0.66 1.04
CA LEU A 140 16.03 0.74 2.19
C LEU A 140 15.69 2.18 2.58
N ARG A 141 16.03 3.17 1.75
CA ARG A 141 15.80 4.59 2.07
C ARG A 141 14.32 4.90 2.31
N CYS A 142 13.40 4.25 1.60
CA CYS A 142 11.98 4.40 1.84
C CYS A 142 11.56 3.86 3.22
N LEU A 143 12.16 2.76 3.70
CA LEU A 143 11.91 2.27 5.05
C LEU A 143 12.45 3.23 6.11
N TYR A 144 13.61 3.84 5.86
CA TYR A 144 14.15 4.86 6.75
C TYR A 144 13.20 6.07 6.87
N LEU A 145 12.61 6.53 5.76
CA LEU A 145 11.58 7.58 5.81
C LEU A 145 10.33 7.15 6.60
N GLY A 146 9.88 5.90 6.42
CA GLY A 146 8.77 5.36 7.22
C GLY A 146 9.12 5.24 8.71
N TRP A 147 10.36 4.88 9.04
CA TRP A 147 10.87 4.85 10.42
C TRP A 147 10.86 6.25 11.04
N LEU A 148 11.38 7.25 10.33
CA LEU A 148 11.36 8.65 10.78
C LEU A 148 9.94 9.13 11.04
N ARG A 149 8.97 8.70 10.21
CA ARG A 149 7.58 9.01 10.45
C ARG A 149 7.06 8.37 11.74
N CYS A 150 7.37 7.10 12.00
CA CYS A 150 7.04 6.46 13.27
C CYS A 150 7.65 7.19 14.48
N ALA A 151 8.88 7.71 14.36
CA ALA A 151 9.51 8.54 15.38
C ALA A 151 8.73 9.83 15.66
N GLN A 152 8.30 10.53 14.60
CA GLN A 152 7.50 11.75 14.71
C GLN A 152 6.13 11.52 15.35
N ASP A 153 5.50 10.38 15.05
CA ASP A 153 4.19 10.02 15.62
C ASP A 153 4.27 9.63 17.12
N ARG A 154 5.44 9.81 17.76
CA ARG A 154 5.78 9.34 19.12
C ARG A 154 5.49 7.85 19.31
N GLY A 155 5.56 7.09 18.21
CA GLY A 155 5.23 5.67 18.17
C GLY A 155 6.41 4.76 18.54
N LEU A 156 7.54 5.33 18.94
CA LEU A 156 8.77 4.62 19.31
C LEU A 156 9.02 4.76 20.80
N ASP A 157 9.56 3.70 21.41
CA ASP A 157 10.13 3.79 22.75
C ASP A 157 11.30 4.81 22.75
N GLU A 158 11.43 5.59 23.82
CA GLU A 158 12.45 6.65 23.93
C GLU A 158 13.88 6.13 23.76
N ASP A 159 14.12 4.85 24.08
CA ASP A 159 15.41 4.17 23.98
C ASP A 159 15.66 3.55 22.59
N LYS A 160 14.73 3.69 21.65
CA LYS A 160 14.87 3.06 20.33
C LYS A 160 15.87 3.81 19.47
N LEU A 161 17.00 3.16 19.19
CA LEU A 161 18.05 3.69 18.33
C LEU A 161 17.62 3.76 16.86
N GLU A 162 18.18 4.74 16.15
CA GLU A 162 18.08 4.83 14.69
C GLU A 162 18.70 3.58 14.03
N PRO A 163 18.05 2.99 12.99
CA PRO A 163 18.53 1.82 12.27
C PRO A 163 19.78 2.06 11.42
#